data_AF-A0A1M4DX84-F1
#
_entry.id   AF-A0A1M4DX84-F1
#
_cell.length_a   1.000
_cell.length_b   1.000
_cell.length_c   1.000
_cell.angle_alpha   90.00
_cell.angle_beta   90.00
_cell.angle_gamma   90.00
#
_symmetry.space_group_name_H-M   'P 1'
#
loop_
_entity.id
_entity.type
_entity.pdbx_description
1 polymer ?
#
loop_
_entity_poly.entity_id
_entity_poly.type
_entity_poly.pdbx_seq_one_letter_code
_entity_poly.pdbx_strand_id
1 'polypeptide(L)'
;MKILRNAAFVAALGLAASMTVAPAMASADQYLIARCANGGYGIEVKVRYLTTGTQHVFNQVSWRITGSVGGQNTIRFGFVQDANPDQVFKVINYTGGRTGTRNISVSRPKAHQVFVKLGARFDTSASSDPGCTSQTRGI
;
A
#
# COMPACT_ATOMS: atom_id res chain seq x y z
N MET A 1 -48.11 -20.72 65.27
CA MET A 1 -46.83 -21.41 65.01
C MET A 1 -46.27 -20.94 63.68
N LYS A 2 -44.95 -20.70 63.63
CA LYS A 2 -44.03 -20.71 62.46
C LYS A 2 -44.12 -19.61 61.38
N ILE A 3 -43.28 -18.59 61.61
CA ILE A 3 -42.28 -17.90 60.75
C ILE A 3 -42.14 -18.39 59.29
N LEU A 4 -41.99 -17.44 58.34
CA LEU A 4 -40.93 -17.29 57.29
C LEU A 4 -41.46 -16.33 56.19
N ARG A 5 -41.06 -15.05 56.08
CA ARG A 5 -39.85 -14.42 55.50
C ARG A 5 -39.49 -14.82 54.05
N ASN A 6 -39.28 -13.77 53.23
CA ASN A 6 -38.53 -13.67 51.95
C ASN A 6 -39.34 -14.01 50.68
N ALA A 7 -39.21 -13.36 49.52
CA ALA A 7 -38.17 -12.45 49.00
C ALA A 7 -38.78 -11.47 47.97
N ALA A 8 -38.17 -10.29 47.86
CA ALA A 8 -38.38 -9.36 46.77
C ALA A 8 -37.83 -9.92 45.45
N PHE A 9 -38.55 -9.73 44.35
CA PHE A 9 -37.98 -9.71 43.01
C PHE A 9 -38.46 -8.45 42.32
N VAL A 10 -37.66 -7.39 42.44
CA VAL A 10 -37.72 -6.24 41.53
C VAL A 10 -37.11 -6.74 40.23
N ALA A 11 -37.94 -6.94 39.21
CA ALA A 11 -37.48 -7.15 37.85
C ALA A 11 -36.82 -5.84 37.37
N ALA A 12 -35.51 -5.74 37.55
CA ALA A 12 -34.70 -4.71 36.95
C ALA A 12 -34.75 -4.90 35.43
N LEU A 13 -35.59 -4.12 34.75
CA LEU A 13 -35.48 -3.86 33.31
C LEU A 13 -34.22 -3.01 33.07
N GLY A 14 -33.06 -3.66 33.13
CA GLY A 14 -31.79 -3.10 32.69
C GLY A 14 -31.74 -3.15 31.18
N LEU A 15 -31.69 -1.97 30.56
CA LEU A 15 -31.58 -1.78 29.11
C LEU A 15 -30.45 -2.66 28.55
N ALA A 16 -30.80 -3.53 27.59
CA ALA A 16 -29.83 -4.11 26.69
C ALA A 16 -29.21 -2.95 25.88
N ALA A 17 -28.05 -2.47 26.32
CA ALA A 17 -27.19 -1.64 25.50
C ALA A 17 -26.79 -2.50 24.30
N SER A 18 -27.49 -2.35 23.19
CA SER A 18 -27.05 -2.84 21.91
C SER A 18 -25.75 -2.13 21.60
N MET A 19 -24.63 -2.78 21.91
CA MET A 19 -23.35 -2.42 21.33
C MET A 19 -23.50 -2.61 19.83
N THR A 20 -23.89 -1.55 19.13
CA THR A 20 -23.69 -1.45 17.69
C THR A 20 -22.19 -1.45 17.51
N VAL A 21 -21.61 -2.64 17.36
CA VAL A 21 -20.28 -2.82 16.80
C VAL A 21 -20.39 -2.21 15.42
N ALA A 22 -19.97 -0.94 15.29
CA ALA A 22 -19.85 -0.31 13.99
C ALA A 22 -19.02 -1.29 13.15
N PRO A 23 -19.52 -1.73 11.98
CA PRO A 23 -18.75 -2.63 11.15
C PRO A 23 -17.43 -1.92 10.91
N ALA A 24 -16.33 -2.55 11.36
CA ALA A 24 -15.01 -2.15 10.95
C ALA A 24 -15.03 -2.30 9.43
N MET A 25 -15.28 -1.19 8.73
CA MET A 25 -15.21 -1.18 7.28
C MET A 25 -13.76 -1.55 6.99
N ALA A 26 -13.54 -2.81 6.62
CA ALA A 26 -12.30 -3.23 6.02
C ALA A 26 -12.15 -2.35 4.77
N SER A 27 -11.37 -1.28 4.91
CA SER A 27 -11.02 -0.43 3.78
C SER A 27 -10.42 -1.37 2.74
N ALA A 28 -11.08 -1.51 1.59
CA ALA A 28 -10.53 -2.27 0.49
C ALA A 28 -9.12 -1.73 0.21
N ASP A 29 -8.12 -2.60 0.25
CA ASP A 29 -6.74 -2.19 0.02
C ASP A 29 -6.62 -1.60 -1.39
N GLN A 30 -6.26 -0.33 -1.47
CA GLN A 30 -6.06 0.35 -2.74
C GLN A 30 -4.59 0.26 -3.14
N TYR A 31 -4.32 0.06 -4.44
CA TYR A 31 -2.96 -0.10 -4.96
C TYR A 31 -2.73 0.75 -6.20
N LEU A 32 -1.63 1.49 -6.21
CA LEU A 32 -1.02 2.00 -7.43
C LEU A 32 -0.08 0.93 -7.97
N ILE A 33 -0.34 0.46 -9.19
CA ILE A 33 0.43 -0.62 -9.82
C ILE A 33 1.22 -0.08 -11.01
N ALA A 34 2.54 -0.14 -10.93
CA ALA A 34 3.45 0.19 -12.03
C ALA A 34 4.06 -1.10 -12.59
N ARG A 35 4.13 -1.21 -13.91
CA ARG A 35 4.70 -2.37 -14.60
C ARG A 35 5.58 -1.89 -15.75
N CYS A 36 6.77 -2.46 -15.87
CA CYS A 36 7.60 -2.29 -17.05
C CYS A 36 8.30 -3.60 -17.40
N ALA A 37 8.68 -3.73 -18.67
CA ALA A 37 9.42 -4.86 -19.18
C ALA A 37 10.45 -4.40 -20.21
N ASN A 38 11.53 -5.16 -20.35
CA ASN A 38 12.53 -5.00 -21.39
C ASN A 38 13.08 -6.39 -21.75
N GLY A 39 12.88 -6.80 -23.01
CA GLY A 39 13.22 -8.15 -23.45
C GLY A 39 12.48 -9.24 -22.65
N GLY A 40 13.22 -10.24 -22.18
CA GLY A 40 12.69 -11.36 -21.36
C GLY A 40 12.50 -11.04 -19.87
N TYR A 41 12.66 -9.78 -19.46
CA TYR A 41 12.64 -9.35 -18.07
C TYR A 41 11.51 -8.37 -17.82
N GLY A 42 10.87 -8.47 -16.66
CA GLY A 42 9.78 -7.59 -16.29
C GLY A 42 9.71 -7.35 -14.79
N ILE A 43 9.05 -6.27 -14.41
CA ILE A 43 8.80 -5.95 -13.01
C ILE A 43 7.38 -5.42 -12.83
N GLU A 44 6.75 -5.85 -11.75
CA GLU A 44 5.52 -5.29 -11.22
C GLU A 44 5.80 -4.71 -9.84
N VAL A 45 5.31 -3.50 -9.59
CA VAL A 45 5.39 -2.82 -8.30
C VAL A 45 4.00 -2.44 -7.87
N LYS A 46 3.65 -2.75 -6.62
CA LYS A 46 2.41 -2.35 -5.99
C LYS A 46 2.71 -1.44 -4.83
N VAL A 47 2.17 -0.23 -4.86
CA VAL A 47 2.19 0.69 -3.74
C VAL A 47 0.80 0.71 -3.12
N ARG A 48 0.69 0.22 -1.89
CA ARG A 48 -0.55 0.27 -1.12
C ARG A 48 -0.80 1.70 -0.67
N TYR A 49 -2.03 2.15 -0.82
CA TYR A 49 -2.47 3.44 -0.34
C TYR A 49 -3.86 3.39 0.29
N LEU A 50 -4.13 4.40 1.10
CA LEU A 50 -5.43 4.72 1.65
C LEU A 50 -5.71 6.19 1.36
N THR A 51 -6.88 6.49 0.79
CA THR A 51 -7.36 7.87 0.69
C THR A 51 -8.31 8.16 1.83
N THR A 52 -7.93 9.08 2.70
CA THR A 52 -8.77 9.60 3.79
C THR A 52 -9.50 10.88 3.33
N GLY A 53 -10.22 11.54 4.24
CA GLY A 53 -10.97 12.75 3.91
C GLY A 53 -10.11 13.83 3.22
N THR A 54 -8.87 14.02 3.66
CA THR A 54 -7.99 15.10 3.19
C THR A 54 -6.64 14.64 2.63
N GLN A 55 -6.28 13.35 2.74
CA GLN A 55 -4.95 12.88 2.36
C GLN A 55 -4.96 11.54 1.63
N HIS A 56 -4.01 11.36 0.71
CA HIS A 56 -3.51 10.06 0.30
C HIS A 56 -2.39 9.64 1.24
N VAL A 57 -2.45 8.42 1.76
CA VAL A 57 -1.44 7.84 2.65
C VAL A 57 -0.92 6.55 2.01
N PHE A 58 0.38 6.50 1.74
CA PHE A 58 1.07 5.33 1.21
C PHE A 58 1.88 4.68 2.33
N ASN A 59 1.62 3.40 2.59
CA ASN A 59 2.16 2.70 3.75
C ASN A 59 3.01 1.46 3.41
N GLN A 60 2.94 0.97 2.17
CA GLN A 60 3.69 -0.19 1.75
C GLN A 60 4.00 -0.14 0.26
N VAL A 61 5.20 -0.59 -0.10
CA VAL A 61 5.59 -0.92 -1.47
C VAL A 61 6.03 -2.38 -1.55
N SER A 62 5.63 -3.07 -2.59
CA SER A 62 6.09 -4.42 -2.90
C SER A 62 6.43 -4.53 -4.38
N TRP A 63 7.35 -5.42 -4.73
CA TRP A 63 7.74 -5.68 -6.10
C TRP A 63 7.91 -7.16 -6.39
N ARG A 64 7.77 -7.50 -7.67
CA ARG A 64 8.03 -8.82 -8.22
C ARG A 64 8.66 -8.69 -9.60
N ILE A 65 9.80 -9.33 -9.80
CA ILE A 65 10.53 -9.41 -11.06
C ILE A 65 10.26 -10.75 -11.74
N THR A 66 9.97 -10.70 -13.03
CA THR A 66 9.87 -11.86 -13.94
C THR A 66 11.11 -11.95 -14.82
N GLY A 67 11.39 -13.16 -15.34
CA GLY A 67 12.64 -13.45 -16.04
C GLY A 67 13.73 -14.05 -15.13
N SER A 68 14.78 -14.59 -15.75
CA SER A 68 15.94 -15.18 -15.05
C SER A 68 16.94 -14.09 -14.70
N VAL A 69 16.86 -13.57 -13.47
CA VAL A 69 17.71 -12.49 -12.96
C VAL A 69 18.47 -12.94 -11.72
N GLY A 70 19.59 -12.28 -11.45
CA GLY A 70 20.40 -12.48 -10.25
C GLY A 70 19.80 -11.84 -8.99
N GLY A 71 20.66 -11.68 -7.98
CA GLY A 71 20.28 -11.25 -6.64
C GLY A 71 20.40 -9.75 -6.38
N GLN A 72 20.95 -8.96 -7.31
CA GLN A 72 21.29 -7.55 -7.10
C GLN A 72 20.53 -6.60 -8.05
N ASN A 73 19.25 -6.85 -8.27
CA ASN A 73 18.40 -5.99 -9.10
C ASN A 73 18.22 -4.62 -8.43
N THR A 74 18.32 -3.55 -9.20
CA THR A 74 18.10 -2.19 -8.69
C THR A 74 16.71 -1.73 -9.07
N ILE A 75 15.96 -1.22 -8.10
CA ILE A 75 14.58 -0.76 -8.26
C ILE A 75 14.43 0.62 -7.63
N ARG A 76 13.92 1.55 -8.42
CA ARG A 76 13.70 2.95 -8.05
C ARG A 76 12.23 3.29 -8.18
N PHE A 77 11.66 3.84 -7.12
CA PHE A 77 10.28 4.29 -7.07
C PHE A 77 10.26 5.76 -6.68
N GLY A 78 9.71 6.62 -7.53
CA GLY A 78 9.48 8.03 -7.27
C GLY A 78 8.01 8.31 -7.12
N PHE A 79 7.63 9.07 -6.10
CA PHE A 79 6.29 9.64 -5.98
C PHE A 79 6.30 11.05 -6.56
N VAL A 80 5.34 11.30 -7.43
CA VAL A 80 5.23 12.54 -8.19
C VAL A 80 3.85 13.14 -7.97
N GLN A 81 3.83 14.43 -7.70
CA GLN A 81 2.62 15.21 -7.56
C GLN A 81 2.38 15.97 -8.87
N ASP A 82 1.11 16.07 -9.27
CA ASP A 82 0.61 16.92 -10.37
C ASP A 82 1.52 16.85 -11.60
N ALA A 83 1.37 15.80 -12.42
CA ALA A 83 2.34 15.38 -13.42
C ALA A 83 2.84 16.46 -14.42
N ASN A 84 2.22 17.64 -14.45
CA ASN A 84 2.77 18.84 -15.07
C ASN A 84 2.45 20.09 -14.22
N PRO A 85 3.43 20.78 -13.61
CA PRO A 85 4.85 20.41 -13.51
C PRO A 85 5.08 19.26 -12.52
N ASP A 86 5.63 18.14 -13.00
CA ASP A 86 5.99 16.97 -12.19
C ASP A 86 6.79 17.36 -10.93
N GLN A 87 6.16 17.38 -9.76
CA GLN A 87 6.86 17.63 -8.50
C GLN A 87 7.19 16.29 -7.83
N VAL A 88 8.43 15.82 -8.03
CA VAL A 88 8.92 14.62 -7.34
C VAL A 88 9.12 14.95 -5.87
N PHE A 89 8.45 14.21 -4.99
CA PHE A 89 8.41 14.55 -3.59
C PHE A 89 8.90 13.43 -2.66
N LYS A 90 9.07 12.23 -3.19
CA LYS A 90 9.74 11.12 -2.50
C LYS A 90 10.38 10.21 -3.54
N VAL A 91 11.59 9.75 -3.26
CA VAL A 91 12.26 8.69 -4.02
C VAL A 91 12.72 7.61 -3.06
N ILE A 92 12.55 6.37 -3.45
CA ILE A 92 13.00 5.18 -2.72
C ILE A 92 13.79 4.33 -3.71
N ASN A 93 15.01 3.98 -3.36
CA ASN A 93 15.86 3.07 -4.12
C ASN A 93 16.07 1.80 -3.31
N TYR A 94 16.04 0.66 -3.99
CA TYR A 94 16.28 -0.64 -3.42
C TYR A 94 17.20 -1.46 -4.33
N THR A 95 18.10 -2.22 -3.74
CA THR A 95 18.87 -3.25 -4.45
C THR A 95 18.64 -4.59 -3.77
N GLY A 96 18.29 -5.61 -4.55
CA GLY A 96 18.15 -6.96 -4.03
C GLY A 96 17.40 -7.93 -4.93
N GLY A 97 16.75 -8.91 -4.30
CA GLY A 97 16.19 -10.07 -4.96
C GLY A 97 14.95 -9.80 -5.81
N ARG A 98 14.48 -10.88 -6.45
CA ARG A 98 13.34 -10.89 -7.37
C ARG A 98 12.03 -10.38 -6.77
N THR A 99 11.86 -10.56 -5.46
CA THR A 99 10.67 -10.11 -4.74
C THR A 99 11.07 -9.37 -3.49
N GLY A 100 10.19 -8.50 -3.02
CA GLY A 100 10.33 -7.90 -1.71
C GLY A 100 9.22 -6.92 -1.39
N THR A 101 9.18 -6.54 -0.13
CA THR A 101 8.18 -5.66 0.45
C THR A 101 8.86 -4.73 1.45
N ARG A 102 8.43 -3.46 1.49
CA ARG A 102 8.89 -2.46 2.45
C ARG A 102 7.71 -1.63 2.93
N ASN A 103 7.70 -1.35 4.23
CA ASN A 103 6.82 -0.35 4.80
C ASN A 103 7.41 1.02 4.49
N ILE A 104 6.53 1.95 4.15
CA ILE A 104 6.88 3.34 3.84
C ILE A 104 5.93 4.25 4.62
N SER A 105 6.28 5.52 4.77
CA SER A 105 5.36 6.53 5.31
C SER A 105 5.47 7.75 4.43
N VAL A 106 4.51 7.88 3.54
CA VAL A 106 4.43 8.97 2.57
C VAL A 106 2.98 9.42 2.54
N SER A 107 2.74 10.72 2.66
CA SER A 107 1.39 11.27 2.58
C SER A 107 1.36 12.49 1.69
N ARG A 108 0.23 12.72 1.01
CA ARG A 108 -0.01 13.94 0.23
C ARG A 108 -1.44 14.41 0.37
N PRO A 109 -1.71 15.72 0.29
CA PRO A 109 -3.08 16.23 0.27
C PRO A 109 -3.85 15.63 -0.91
N LYS A 110 -5.11 15.29 -0.67
CA LYS A 110 -6.03 14.73 -1.68
C LYS A 110 -6.32 15.68 -2.85
N ALA A 111 -6.06 16.97 -2.66
CA ALA A 111 -6.23 17.98 -3.71
C ALA A 111 -5.27 17.78 -4.88
N HIS A 112 -4.19 17.04 -4.70
CA HIS A 112 -3.18 16.81 -5.71
C HIS A 112 -3.26 15.41 -6.29
N GLN A 113 -3.02 15.29 -7.59
CA GLN A 113 -2.89 13.98 -8.22
C GLN A 113 -1.54 13.35 -7.88
N VAL A 114 -1.54 12.09 -7.47
CA VAL A 114 -0.30 11.38 -7.14
C VAL A 114 -0.02 10.23 -8.10
N PHE A 115 1.19 10.22 -8.64
CA PHE A 115 1.71 9.21 -9.56
C PHE A 115 2.90 8.50 -8.94
N VAL A 116 3.13 7.24 -9.35
CA VAL A 116 4.36 6.51 -9.03
C VAL A 116 5.14 6.27 -10.31
N LYS A 117 6.37 6.80 -10.37
CA LYS A 117 7.37 6.53 -11.40
C LYS A 117 8.26 5.37 -10.95
N LEU A 118 8.34 4.34 -11.78
CA LEU A 118 9.19 3.18 -11.60
C LEU A 118 10.38 3.27 -12.55
N GLY A 119 11.56 2.92 -12.05
CA GLY A 119 12.71 2.50 -12.85
C GLY A 119 13.30 1.21 -12.28
N ALA A 120 13.71 0.29 -13.14
CA ALA A 120 14.37 -0.95 -12.75
C ALA A 120 15.60 -1.19 -13.62
N ARG A 121 16.61 -1.83 -13.03
CA ARG A 121 17.71 -2.49 -13.73
C ARG A 121 17.81 -3.92 -13.22
N PHE A 122 17.80 -4.86 -14.16
CA PHE A 122 17.82 -6.28 -13.86
C PHE A 122 19.27 -6.76 -13.81
N ASP A 123 19.63 -7.44 -12.73
CA ASP A 123 20.93 -8.09 -12.58
C ASP A 123 20.94 -9.32 -13.50
N THR A 124 21.70 -9.24 -14.59
CA THR A 124 21.76 -10.31 -15.58
C THR A 124 23.22 -10.63 -15.90
N SER A 125 23.50 -11.86 -16.32
CA SER A 125 24.83 -12.22 -16.84
C SER A 125 25.16 -11.59 -18.20
N ALA A 126 24.23 -10.81 -18.77
CA ALA A 126 24.45 -10.11 -20.03
C ALA A 126 25.32 -8.86 -19.79
N SER A 127 26.16 -8.51 -20.78
CA SER A 127 27.10 -7.38 -20.69
C SER A 127 26.43 -6.01 -20.51
N SER A 128 25.10 -5.91 -20.68
CA SER A 128 24.34 -4.70 -20.45
C SER A 128 23.09 -5.05 -19.64
N ASP A 129 23.08 -4.69 -18.35
CA ASP A 129 21.91 -4.90 -17.50
C ASP A 129 20.68 -4.20 -18.11
N PRO A 130 19.66 -4.95 -18.54
CA PRO A 130 18.49 -4.35 -19.15
C PRO A 130 17.73 -3.55 -18.08
N GLY A 131 17.32 -2.34 -18.46
CA GLY A 131 16.51 -1.48 -17.61
C GLY A 131 15.17 -1.16 -18.23
N CYS A 132 14.19 -0.80 -17.39
CA CYS A 132 12.90 -0.29 -17.86
C CYS A 132 12.35 0.77 -16.90
N THR A 133 11.47 1.62 -17.42
CA THR A 133 10.78 2.65 -16.63
C THR A 133 9.28 2.66 -16.97
N SER A 134 8.44 3.03 -16.01
CA SER A 134 7.00 3.24 -16.22
C SER A 134 6.43 4.24 -15.24
N GLN A 135 5.23 4.76 -15.50
CA GLN A 135 4.48 5.60 -14.57
C GLN A 135 3.06 5.06 -14.41
N THR A 136 2.51 5.14 -13.21
CA THR A 136 1.11 4.76 -12.96
C THR A 136 0.14 5.80 -13.52
N ARG A 137 -1.15 5.46 -13.52
CA ARG A 137 -2.20 6.49 -13.53
C ARG A 137 -2.17 7.25 -12.20
N GLY A 138 -2.58 8.52 -12.23
CA GLY A 138 -2.73 9.34 -11.04
C GLY A 138 -3.97 8.92 -10.25
N ILE A 139 -3.91 9.11 -8.92
CA ILE A 139 -5.06 9.03 -8.00
C ILE A 139 -5.37 10.40 -7.43
#